data_AF-A0A3R6ZPX3-F1
#
_entry.id   AF-A0A3R6ZPX3-F1
#
_cell.length_a   1.000
_cell.length_b   1.000
_cell.length_c   1.000
_cell.angle_alpha   90.00
_cell.angle_beta   90.00
_cell.angle_gamma   90.00
#
_symmetry.space_group_name_H-M   'P 1'
#
loop_
_entity.id
_entity.type
_entity.pdbx_description
1 polymer ?
#
loop_
_entity_poly.entity_id
_entity_poly.type
_entity_poly.pdbx_seq_one_letter_code
_entity_poly.pdbx_strand_id
1 'polypeptide(L)'
;LEYLRYTHHIKEGDFLTFDALRQAAQCAGRVIRSKADYGIIVFADSRYNRHDKRSKLPPWINQFLLESHLNLSVDMAVHMSKKYLSLMAQPVDESTTVASILLDEAAVVKHLEGGSSKRPRLE
;
A
#
# COMPACT_ATOMS: atom_id res chain seq x y z
N LEU A 1 -14.95 -15.48 -22.21
CA LEU A 1 -14.82 -15.79 -20.76
C LEU A 1 -15.35 -17.18 -20.38
N GLU A 2 -16.01 -17.90 -21.32
CA GLU A 2 -16.54 -19.25 -21.08
C GLU A 2 -15.49 -20.31 -20.76
N TYR A 3 -14.32 -20.28 -21.42
CA TYR A 3 -13.21 -21.21 -21.13
C TYR A 3 -12.82 -21.20 -19.64
N LEU A 4 -12.65 -20.02 -19.05
CA LEU A 4 -12.30 -19.88 -17.63
C LEU A 4 -13.41 -20.40 -16.71
N ARG A 5 -14.68 -20.29 -17.14
CA ARG A 5 -15.84 -20.80 -16.40
C ARG A 5 -15.93 -22.33 -16.45
N TYR A 6 -15.70 -22.94 -17.62
CA TYR A 6 -15.87 -24.38 -17.81
C TYR A 6 -14.63 -25.19 -17.40
N THR A 7 -13.43 -24.68 -17.67
CA THR A 7 -12.17 -25.40 -17.42
C THR A 7 -11.60 -25.11 -16.03
N HIS A 8 -11.76 -23.88 -15.53
CA HIS A 8 -11.16 -23.44 -14.26
C HIS A 8 -12.18 -23.07 -13.18
N HIS A 9 -13.48 -23.16 -13.48
CA HIS A 9 -14.57 -22.79 -12.56
C HIS A 9 -14.47 -21.36 -12.02
N ILE A 10 -13.86 -20.45 -12.77
CA ILE A 10 -13.72 -19.04 -12.39
C ILE A 10 -14.95 -18.28 -12.87
N LYS A 11 -15.59 -17.56 -11.95
CA LYS A 11 -16.70 -16.66 -12.29
C LYS A 11 -16.17 -15.49 -13.11
N GLU A 12 -16.91 -15.11 -14.12
CA GLU A 12 -16.55 -14.00 -15.01
C GLU A 12 -16.31 -12.68 -14.25
N GLY A 13 -17.20 -12.35 -13.31
CA GLY A 13 -17.06 -11.15 -12.48
C GLY A 13 -15.82 -11.14 -11.58
N ASP A 14 -15.37 -12.31 -11.11
CA ASP A 14 -14.15 -12.43 -10.31
C ASP A 14 -12.91 -12.20 -11.16
N PHE A 15 -12.89 -12.74 -12.39
CA PHE A 15 -11.81 -12.51 -13.33
C PHE A 15 -11.70 -11.03 -13.74
N LEU A 16 -12.82 -10.39 -14.08
CA LEU A 16 -12.84 -8.97 -14.45
C LEU A 16 -12.38 -8.08 -13.29
N THR A 17 -12.79 -8.40 -12.06
CA THR A 17 -12.35 -7.67 -10.88
C THR A 17 -10.85 -7.88 -10.63
N PHE A 18 -10.37 -9.12 -10.75
CA PHE A 18 -8.96 -9.44 -10.60
C PHE A 18 -8.10 -8.69 -11.62
N ASP A 19 -8.47 -8.74 -12.89
CA ASP A 19 -7.69 -8.10 -13.95
C ASP A 19 -7.63 -6.57 -13.77
N ALA A 20 -8.77 -5.95 -13.48
CA ALA A 20 -8.84 -4.51 -13.21
C ALA A 20 -7.99 -4.09 -12.00
N LEU A 21 -8.10 -4.81 -10.88
CA LEU A 21 -7.34 -4.49 -9.67
C LEU A 21 -5.84 -4.76 -9.82
N ARG A 22 -5.47 -5.82 -10.52
CA ARG A 22 -4.08 -6.14 -10.84
C ARG A 22 -3.43 -4.99 -11.62
N GLN A 23 -4.13 -4.46 -12.63
CA GLN A 23 -3.63 -3.33 -13.41
C GLN A 23 -3.55 -2.05 -12.57
N ALA A 24 -4.57 -1.75 -11.76
CA ALA A 24 -4.58 -0.58 -10.88
C ALA A 24 -3.44 -0.63 -9.84
N ALA A 25 -3.22 -1.79 -9.23
CA ALA A 25 -2.14 -2.01 -8.28
C ALA A 25 -0.74 -1.90 -8.93
N GLN A 26 -0.61 -2.36 -10.18
CA GLN A 26 0.64 -2.21 -10.93
C GLN A 26 0.97 -0.73 -11.15
N CYS A 27 -0.03 0.09 -11.50
CA CYS A 27 0.14 1.53 -11.65
C CYS A 27 0.50 2.19 -10.31
N ALA A 28 -0.20 1.83 -9.22
CA ALA A 28 0.10 2.31 -7.88
C ALA A 28 1.55 2.01 -7.46
N GLY A 29 2.06 0.83 -7.80
CA GLY A 29 3.44 0.43 -7.52
C GLY A 29 4.52 1.22 -8.27
N ARG A 30 4.15 2.07 -9.25
CA ARG A 30 5.10 2.97 -9.94
C ARG A 30 5.36 4.27 -9.19
N VAL A 31 4.53 4.60 -8.19
CA VAL A 31 4.62 5.86 -7.45
C VAL A 31 5.77 5.83 -6.44
N ILE A 32 6.01 4.70 -5.78
CA ILE A 32 7.05 4.54 -4.75
C ILE A 32 8.19 3.70 -5.32
N ARG A 33 9.42 4.24 -5.37
CA ARG A 33 10.61 3.50 -5.85
C ARG A 33 11.63 3.24 -4.74
N SER A 34 11.77 4.16 -3.81
CA SER A 34 12.68 4.11 -2.67
C SER A 34 11.93 4.27 -1.34
N LYS A 35 12.60 3.96 -0.23
CA LYS A 35 12.09 4.19 1.13
C LYS A 35 12.02 5.67 1.51
N ALA A 36 12.80 6.51 0.82
CA ALA A 36 12.74 7.96 0.96
C ALA A 36 11.63 8.61 0.11
N ASP A 37 11.03 7.86 -0.83
CA ASP A 37 9.97 8.40 -1.67
C ASP A 37 8.64 8.39 -0.93
N TYR A 38 7.92 9.51 -1.02
CA TYR A 38 6.53 9.60 -0.61
C TYR A 38 5.66 10.01 -1.80
N GLY A 39 4.40 9.60 -1.79
CA GLY A 39 3.48 9.86 -2.88
C GLY A 39 2.04 9.61 -2.51
N ILE A 40 1.14 10.18 -3.30
CA ILE A 40 -0.30 10.05 -3.11
C ILE A 40 -0.87 9.18 -4.24
N ILE A 41 -1.65 8.18 -3.86
CA ILE A 41 -2.40 7.33 -4.79
C ILE A 41 -3.88 7.53 -4.49
N VAL A 42 -4.66 7.94 -5.49
CA VAL A 42 -6.09 8.21 -5.35
C VAL A 42 -6.89 7.22 -6.19
N PHE A 43 -7.76 6.44 -5.55
CA PHE A 43 -8.73 5.57 -6.23
C PHE A 43 -10.04 6.33 -6.45
N ALA A 44 -10.17 6.99 -7.61
CA ALA A 44 -11.28 7.88 -7.93
C ALA A 44 -12.53 7.15 -8.48
N ASP A 45 -12.96 6.06 -7.83
CA ASP A 45 -14.18 5.33 -8.23
C ASP A 45 -14.86 4.66 -7.03
N SER A 46 -16.18 4.81 -6.91
CA SER A 46 -16.97 4.27 -5.79
C SER A 46 -16.90 2.75 -5.66
N ARG A 47 -16.59 2.05 -6.74
CA ARG A 47 -16.43 0.59 -6.77
C ARG A 47 -15.30 0.14 -5.85
N TYR A 48 -14.23 0.91 -5.69
CA TYR A 48 -13.13 0.58 -4.78
C TYR A 48 -13.55 0.62 -3.29
N ASN A 49 -14.64 1.28 -2.95
CA ASN A 49 -15.16 1.29 -1.58
C ASN A 49 -15.83 -0.04 -1.19
N ARG A 50 -16.24 -0.85 -2.18
CA ARG A 50 -16.90 -2.13 -1.90
C ARG A 50 -15.89 -3.15 -1.37
N HIS A 51 -16.27 -3.87 -0.32
CA HIS A 51 -15.39 -4.82 0.35
C HIS A 51 -14.91 -5.96 -0.57
N ASP A 52 -15.74 -6.41 -1.52
CA ASP A 52 -15.40 -7.46 -2.49
C ASP A 52 -14.24 -7.07 -3.42
N LYS A 53 -14.01 -5.77 -3.61
CA LYS A 53 -12.92 -5.23 -4.43
C LYS A 53 -11.75 -4.77 -3.59
N ARG A 54 -12.02 -4.09 -2.47
CA ARG A 54 -10.98 -3.61 -1.55
C ARG A 54 -10.14 -4.75 -0.97
N SER A 55 -10.79 -5.84 -0.56
CA SER A 55 -10.08 -7.00 -0.01
C SER A 55 -9.13 -7.69 -1.00
N LYS A 56 -9.35 -7.50 -2.31
CA LYS A 56 -8.52 -8.03 -3.39
C LYS A 56 -7.31 -7.15 -3.75
N LEU A 57 -7.19 -5.95 -3.16
CA LEU A 57 -5.98 -5.14 -3.31
C LEU A 57 -4.79 -5.79 -2.55
N PRO A 58 -3.54 -5.60 -3.02
CA PRO A 58 -2.38 -6.10 -2.32
C PRO A 58 -2.28 -5.63 -0.86
N PRO A 59 -1.78 -6.47 0.06
CA PRO A 59 -1.69 -6.14 1.49
C PRO A 59 -0.94 -4.83 1.78
N TRP A 60 0.09 -4.52 1.00
CA TRP A 60 0.89 -3.29 1.16
C TRP A 60 0.12 -2.01 0.86
N ILE A 61 -0.97 -2.08 0.07
CA ILE A 61 -1.91 -0.95 -0.14
C ILE A 61 -2.94 -0.94 0.99
N ASN A 62 -3.54 -2.11 1.26
CA ASN A 62 -4.64 -2.22 2.21
C ASN A 62 -4.26 -1.81 3.64
N GLN A 63 -3.01 -2.04 4.06
CA GLN A 63 -2.54 -1.62 5.39
C GLN A 63 -2.52 -0.09 5.59
N PHE A 64 -2.46 0.70 4.50
CA PHE A 64 -2.45 2.16 4.56
C PHE A 64 -3.79 2.79 4.14
N LEU A 65 -4.75 1.97 3.69
CA LEU A 65 -6.09 2.40 3.32
C LEU A 65 -7.02 2.36 4.55
N LEU A 66 -6.86 3.35 5.42
CA LEU A 66 -7.66 3.51 6.63
C LEU A 66 -9.14 3.77 6.30
N GLU A 67 -10.02 3.41 7.24
CA GLU A 67 -11.47 3.64 7.08
C GLU A 67 -11.82 5.13 6.93
N SER A 68 -11.05 6.01 7.58
CA SER A 68 -11.15 7.46 7.43
C SER A 68 -10.79 7.98 6.04
N HIS A 69 -10.09 7.18 5.22
CA HIS A 69 -9.68 7.53 3.85
C HIS A 69 -10.64 7.00 2.79
N LEU A 70 -11.74 6.36 3.20
CA LEU A 70 -12.73 5.80 2.30
C LEU A 70 -13.86 6.81 2.02
N ASN A 71 -14.42 6.73 0.81
CA ASN A 71 -15.61 7.50 0.41
C ASN A 71 -15.47 9.02 0.65
N LEU A 72 -14.27 9.55 0.41
CA LEU A 72 -13.98 10.98 0.57
C LEU A 72 -14.63 11.81 -0.54
N SER A 73 -15.09 13.01 -0.17
CA SER A 73 -15.38 14.05 -1.17
C SER A 73 -14.08 14.61 -1.75
N VAL A 74 -14.18 15.28 -2.89
CA VAL A 74 -13.01 15.90 -3.55
C VAL A 74 -12.33 16.91 -2.62
N ASP A 75 -13.09 17.73 -1.90
CA ASP A 75 -12.55 18.74 -0.98
C ASP A 75 -11.80 18.10 0.19
N MET A 76 -12.34 17.02 0.77
CA MET A 76 -11.66 16.27 1.83
C MET A 76 -10.37 15.63 1.30
N ALA A 77 -10.41 14.99 0.13
CA ALA A 77 -9.24 14.38 -0.48
C ALA A 77 -8.12 15.42 -0.72
N VAL A 78 -8.47 16.62 -1.20
CA VAL A 78 -7.50 17.72 -1.39
C VAL A 78 -6.94 18.20 -0.06
N HIS A 79 -7.79 18.39 0.96
CA HIS A 79 -7.35 18.82 2.29
C HIS A 79 -6.34 17.82 2.88
N MET A 80 -6.67 16.53 2.85
CA MET A 80 -5.81 15.47 3.36
C MET A 80 -4.50 15.35 2.57
N SER A 81 -4.58 15.50 1.24
CA SER A 81 -3.39 15.48 0.37
C SER A 81 -2.42 16.60 0.71
N LYS A 82 -2.92 17.84 0.89
CA LYS A 82 -2.09 18.98 1.29
C LYS A 82 -1.42 18.73 2.64
N LYS A 83 -2.18 18.27 3.63
CA LYS A 83 -1.65 17.94 4.96
C LYS A 83 -0.55 16.88 4.89
N TYR A 84 -0.78 15.80 4.13
CA TYR A 84 0.18 14.72 3.97
C TYR A 84 1.49 15.22 3.32
N LEU A 85 1.40 15.95 2.20
CA LEU A 85 2.59 16.46 1.51
C LEU A 85 3.40 17.43 2.38
N SER A 86 2.74 18.31 3.15
CA SER A 86 3.42 19.23 4.05
C SER A 86 4.17 18.52 5.18
N LEU A 87 3.61 17.42 5.70
CA LEU A 87 4.25 16.62 6.75
C LEU A 87 5.43 15.79 6.21
N MET A 88 5.30 15.24 5.01
CA MET A 88 6.34 14.41 4.41
C MET A 88 7.49 15.21 3.78
N ALA A 89 7.25 16.48 3.43
CA ALA A 89 8.29 17.36 2.88
C ALA A 89 9.31 17.87 3.90
N GLN A 90 9.19 17.47 5.17
CA GLN A 90 10.16 17.83 6.20
C GLN A 90 11.49 17.08 5.99
N PRO A 91 12.64 17.69 6.30
CA PRO A 91 13.94 17.03 6.18
C PRO A 91 13.96 15.77 7.06
N VAL A 92 14.33 14.65 6.44
CA VAL A 92 14.43 13.36 7.13
C VAL A 92 15.79 13.30 7.82
N ASP A 93 15.80 13.06 9.12
CA ASP A 93 17.03 12.76 9.85
C ASP A 93 17.50 11.36 9.46
N GLU A 94 18.53 11.32 8.60
CA GLU A 94 19.09 10.08 8.07
C GLU A 94 19.48 9.10 9.18
N SER A 95 19.95 9.59 10.33
CA SER A 95 20.39 8.74 11.44
C SER A 95 19.28 7.89 12.05
N THR A 96 18.06 8.44 12.14
CA THR A 96 16.92 7.79 12.82
C THR A 96 16.09 6.95 11.84
N THR A 97 15.92 7.43 10.61
CA THR A 97 15.10 6.73 9.60
C THR A 97 15.86 5.60 8.91
N VAL A 98 17.16 5.76 8.65
CA VAL A 98 17.97 4.68 8.02
C VAL A 98 18.10 3.51 8.98
N ALA A 99 18.38 3.73 10.27
CA ALA A 99 18.57 2.66 11.25
C ALA A 99 17.31 1.81 11.53
N SER A 100 16.11 2.36 11.30
CA SER A 100 14.85 1.64 11.53
C SER A 100 14.35 0.89 10.28
N ILE A 101 14.76 1.30 9.08
CA ILE A 101 14.26 0.75 7.81
C ILE A 101 15.32 -0.09 7.08
N LEU A 102 16.59 0.30 7.17
CA LEU A 102 17.73 -0.35 6.56
C LEU A 102 18.53 -1.12 7.63
N LEU A 103 19.22 -2.17 7.19
CA LEU A 103 20.06 -3.00 8.05
C LEU A 103 21.51 -2.86 7.60
N ASP A 104 22.36 -2.37 8.49
CA ASP A 104 23.81 -2.36 8.31
C ASP A 104 24.42 -3.70 8.71
N GLU A 105 25.65 -3.98 8.26
CA GLU A 105 26.37 -5.24 8.53
C GLU A 105 26.40 -5.59 10.03
N ALA A 106 26.69 -4.61 10.88
CA ALA A 106 26.69 -4.78 12.33
C ALA A 106 25.28 -5.11 12.90
N ALA A 107 24.23 -4.54 12.30
CA ALA A 107 22.84 -4.83 12.69
C ALA A 107 22.41 -6.23 12.25
N VAL A 108 22.91 -6.70 11.10
CA VAL A 108 22.68 -8.06 10.59
C VAL A 108 23.31 -9.09 11.52
N VAL A 109 24.57 -8.91 11.91
CA VAL A 109 25.26 -9.81 12.85
C VAL A 109 24.49 -9.89 14.18
N LYS A 110 24.07 -8.75 14.72
CA LYS A 110 23.25 -8.68 15.94
C LYS A 110 21.90 -9.39 15.81
N HIS A 111 21.26 -9.35 14.64
CA HIS A 111 20.00 -10.04 14.39
C HIS A 111 20.16 -11.56 14.24
N LEU A 112 21.30 -12.01 13.73
CA LEU A 112 21.65 -13.43 13.59
C LEU A 112 22.06 -14.05 14.93
N GLU A 113 22.76 -13.30 15.79
CA GLU A 113 23.18 -13.74 17.12
C GLU A 113 22.05 -13.66 18.16
N GLY A 114 21.12 -12.71 18.01
CA GLY A 114 19.97 -12.51 18.88
C GLY A 114 18.70 -13.17 18.35
N GLY A 115 18.49 -14.46 18.63
CA GLY A 115 17.28 -15.19 18.25
C GLY A 115 15.98 -14.46 18.65
N SER A 116 15.16 -14.17 17.64
CA SER A 116 13.72 -13.85 17.73
C SER A 116 13.31 -12.75 18.73
N SER A 117 13.71 -11.49 18.48
CA SER A 117 13.01 -10.34 19.06
C SER A 117 12.04 -9.75 18.05
N LYS A 118 10.74 -9.84 18.37
CA LYS A 118 9.60 -9.41 17.55
C LYS A 118 9.75 -7.95 17.12
N ARG A 119 9.54 -7.65 15.83
CA ARG A 119 9.52 -6.28 15.31
C ARG A 119 8.55 -5.41 16.14
N PRO A 120 8.93 -4.21 16.58
CA PRO A 120 7.96 -3.28 17.14
C PRO A 120 6.97 -2.88 16.02
N ARG A 121 5.68 -3.05 16.31
CA ARG A 121 4.59 -2.59 15.46
C ARG A 121 4.62 -1.06 15.48
N LEU A 122 4.85 -0.45 14.32
CA LEU A 122 4.69 1.00 14.13
C LEU A 122 3.21 1.33 14.36
N GLU A 123 2.93 2.15 15.37
CA GLU A 123 1.62 2.78 15.61
C GLU A 123 1.38 3.94 14.63
#